data_AF-A0A5R9BJD3-F1
#
_entry.id   AF-A0A5R9BJD3-F1
#
_cell.length_a   1.000
_cell.length_b   1.000
_cell.length_c   1.000
_cell.angle_alpha   90.00
_cell.angle_beta   90.00
_cell.angle_gamma   90.00
#
_symmetry.space_group_name_H-M   'P 1'
#
loop_
_entity.id
_entity.type
_entity.pdbx_description
1 polymer ?
#
loop_
_entity_poly.entity_id
_entity_poly.type
_entity_poly.pdbx_seq_one_letter_code
_entity_poly.pdbx_strand_id
1 'polypeptide(L)'
;MLKYSLKRFGSTIIVLFGATLLCFPLLSWVGDPLEDLRYDTDPNAEFLMQQRIDFLGLDDPWYVRYWDWLSGVLGCLDPTNTVLGECDFGTSIGGSNVTDMIVNAAAMSLRLVLVATLISIVLGIGIGIISAIRQYSTFDYFTSFIIFLFWSLPPFVAAIIGKEYLAIQYNNWMGDPRFSAGNILLMAIILAIAVPIVMGGSTARRVITGSIMFVYTCTVMPLLDHMHFMEHPRIGPIGLLVLGLMLAVGLTALISGLKNRRVLYVALGVVAAAMISYYATWELLRQIPGGYLLLIGLFVLTIALCVIGARLFGGYAKGQATVVAVVTGVLMSALILLDHYMYSWPGLLSAKPRPVRTIGAETPNLQGDWWIHSLDHITQLWIPSLAMALMSIATYTRYTRASMLEVNKQDYIRTARAKGVEERTVVLKHAFRNSLIPLATIVAFDFASLIGGSIIVERVFGWNAMGQMLITGIQNADPAPVMAVVVFTGFISVLFNFFADLIYGVLDPRIRVS
;
A
#
# COMPACT_ATOMS: atom_id res chain seq x y z
N MET A 1 -25.15 14.86 -8.79
CA MET A 1 -23.71 14.65 -8.50
C MET A 1 -22.89 15.94 -8.48
N LEU A 2 -22.73 16.67 -9.60
CA LEU A 2 -21.87 17.86 -9.66
C LEU A 2 -22.18 18.92 -8.57
N LYS A 3 -23.47 19.25 -8.36
CA LYS A 3 -23.91 20.18 -7.30
C LYS A 3 -23.56 19.71 -5.88
N TYR A 4 -23.65 18.41 -5.62
CA TYR A 4 -23.29 17.81 -4.33
C TYR A 4 -21.78 17.87 -4.11
N SER A 5 -21.00 17.45 -5.12
CA SER A 5 -19.53 17.51 -5.08
C SER A 5 -19.03 18.95 -4.91
N LEU A 6 -19.59 19.93 -5.62
CA LEU A 6 -19.26 21.35 -5.47
C LEU A 6 -19.58 21.89 -4.07
N LYS A 7 -20.75 21.54 -3.52
CA LYS A 7 -21.12 21.95 -2.16
C LYS A 7 -20.14 21.39 -1.12
N ARG A 8 -19.76 20.11 -1.26
CA ARG A 8 -18.81 19.46 -0.36
C ARG A 8 -17.41 20.06 -0.49
N PHE A 9 -16.93 20.22 -1.71
CA PHE A 9 -15.64 20.87 -2.01
C PHE A 9 -15.57 22.27 -1.41
N GLY A 10 -16.60 23.09 -1.62
CA GLY A 10 -16.69 24.43 -1.02
C GLY A 10 -16.69 24.39 0.52
N SER A 11 -17.45 23.48 1.13
CA SER A 11 -17.45 23.33 2.59
C SER A 11 -16.09 22.95 3.15
N THR A 12 -15.31 22.11 2.45
CA THR A 12 -14.00 21.72 2.94
C THR A 12 -12.94 22.78 2.71
N ILE A 13 -13.04 23.59 1.64
CA ILE A 13 -12.20 24.79 1.49
C ILE A 13 -12.41 25.74 2.67
N ILE A 14 -13.67 25.97 3.08
CA ILE A 14 -13.98 26.83 4.23
C ILE A 14 -13.38 26.26 5.52
N VAL A 15 -13.49 24.94 5.73
CA VAL A 15 -12.89 24.27 6.90
C VAL A 15 -11.37 24.38 6.86
N LEU A 16 -10.75 24.18 5.69
CA LEU A 16 -9.30 24.29 5.55
C LEU A 16 -8.81 25.71 5.79
N PHE A 17 -9.48 26.70 5.22
CA PHE A 17 -9.21 28.12 5.48
C PHE A 17 -9.38 28.47 6.96
N GLY A 18 -10.43 27.94 7.61
CA GLY A 18 -10.62 28.10 9.05
C GLY A 18 -9.49 27.45 9.85
N ALA A 19 -9.04 26.26 9.45
CA ALA A 19 -7.94 25.57 10.10
C ALA A 19 -6.62 26.35 9.96
N THR A 20 -6.30 26.86 8.77
CA THR A 20 -5.10 27.69 8.54
C THR A 20 -5.17 28.99 9.33
N LEU A 21 -6.32 29.66 9.31
CA LEU A 21 -6.54 30.91 10.05
C LEU A 21 -6.41 30.73 11.58
N LEU A 22 -6.71 29.55 12.10
CA LEU A 22 -6.51 29.22 13.50
C LEU A 22 -5.07 28.78 13.80
N CYS A 23 -4.47 27.93 12.96
CA CYS A 23 -3.14 27.38 13.19
C CYS A 23 -2.03 28.43 13.10
N PHE A 24 -2.08 29.34 12.13
CA PHE A 24 -1.04 30.35 11.91
C PHE A 24 -0.80 31.27 13.11
N PRO A 25 -1.82 31.95 13.68
CA PRO A 25 -1.63 32.79 14.86
C PRO A 25 -1.24 31.98 16.09
N LEU A 26 -1.79 30.78 16.28
CA LEU A 26 -1.42 29.92 17.41
C LEU A 26 0.08 29.60 17.40
N LEU A 27 0.64 29.25 16.25
CA LEU A 27 2.09 28.99 16.12
C LEU A 27 2.90 30.27 16.35
N SER A 28 2.43 31.39 15.79
CA SER A 28 3.10 32.70 15.92
C SER A 28 3.07 33.25 17.35
N TRP A 29 2.12 32.83 18.19
CA TRP A 29 1.98 33.29 19.57
C TRP A 29 2.61 32.37 20.61
N VAL A 30 2.66 31.06 20.34
CA VAL A 30 3.09 30.08 21.35
C VAL A 30 4.62 29.94 21.43
N GLY A 31 5.35 30.20 20.35
CA GLY A 31 6.81 30.03 20.32
C GLY A 31 7.58 31.26 19.86
N ASP A 32 8.89 31.26 20.15
CA ASP A 32 9.82 32.33 19.77
C ASP A 32 10.77 31.82 18.65
N PRO A 33 10.60 32.27 17.40
CA PRO A 33 11.45 31.84 16.27
C PRO A 33 12.90 32.37 16.34
N LEU A 34 13.21 33.20 17.34
CA LEU A 34 14.54 33.74 17.63
C LEU A 34 15.18 33.13 18.88
N GLU A 35 14.53 32.15 19.51
CA GLU A 35 14.99 31.57 20.78
C GLU A 35 16.45 31.07 20.70
N ASP A 36 16.79 30.36 19.61
CA ASP A 36 18.13 29.84 19.35
C ASP A 36 19.20 30.93 19.31
N LEU A 37 18.90 32.07 18.67
CA LEU A 37 19.82 33.19 18.52
C LEU A 37 19.92 34.08 19.77
N ARG A 38 18.87 34.14 20.59
CA ARG A 38 18.87 34.92 21.85
C ARG A 38 19.79 34.32 22.91
N TYR A 39 19.95 33.01 22.90
CA TYR A 39 20.85 32.29 23.82
C TYR A 39 22.21 31.98 23.19
N ASP A 40 22.44 32.37 21.94
CA ASP A 40 23.75 32.24 21.30
C ASP A 40 24.73 33.28 21.88
N THR A 41 25.98 32.87 22.04
CA THR A 41 27.08 33.71 22.58
C THR A 41 27.98 34.27 21.48
N ASP A 42 27.73 33.92 20.21
CA ASP A 42 28.46 34.45 19.07
C ASP A 42 28.28 35.99 18.98
N PRO A 43 29.37 36.78 18.84
CA PRO A 43 29.28 38.23 18.58
C PRO A 43 28.39 38.62 17.40
N ASN A 44 28.16 37.72 16.44
CA ASN A 44 27.31 37.95 15.27
C ASN A 44 25.82 37.62 15.51
N ALA A 45 25.45 37.10 16.68
CA ALA A 45 24.07 36.67 16.97
C ALA A 45 23.04 37.80 16.77
N GLU A 46 23.37 39.03 17.16
CA GLU A 46 22.48 40.20 17.01
C GLU A 46 22.20 40.55 15.54
N PHE A 47 23.23 40.46 14.68
CA PHE A 47 23.07 40.65 13.24
C PHE A 47 22.23 39.54 12.60
N LEU A 48 22.46 38.28 12.99
CA LEU A 48 21.67 37.14 12.53
C LEU A 48 20.21 37.22 12.99
N MET A 49 19.96 37.74 14.19
CA MET A 49 18.59 37.99 14.69
C MET A 49 17.88 39.02 13.82
N GLN A 50 18.52 40.16 13.54
CA GLN A 50 17.91 41.19 12.70
C GLN A 50 17.65 40.67 11.27
N GLN A 51 18.62 39.95 10.70
CA GLN A 51 18.44 39.32 9.38
C GLN A 51 17.24 38.37 9.36
N ARG A 52 17.03 37.59 10.42
CA ARG A 52 15.89 36.66 10.53
C ARG A 52 14.56 37.38 10.76
N ILE A 53 14.55 38.48 11.53
CA ILE A 53 13.38 39.35 11.71
C ILE A 53 12.92 39.91 10.36
N ASP A 54 13.85 40.48 9.60
CA ASP A 54 13.57 41.07 8.30
C ASP A 54 13.12 40.00 7.29
N PHE A 55 13.78 38.85 7.27
CA PHE A 55 13.50 37.73 6.35
C PHE A 55 12.12 37.09 6.57
N LEU A 56 11.67 36.97 7.82
CA LEU A 56 10.40 36.34 8.18
C LEU A 56 9.26 37.35 8.39
N GLY A 57 9.55 38.65 8.23
CA GLY A 57 8.63 39.75 8.51
C GLY A 57 8.12 39.74 9.94
N LEU A 58 8.97 39.45 10.94
CA LEU A 58 8.52 39.30 12.33
C LEU A 58 8.03 40.62 12.96
N ASP A 59 8.42 41.77 12.40
CA ASP A 59 7.94 43.09 12.81
C ASP A 59 6.49 43.36 12.38
N ASP A 60 6.01 42.64 11.36
CA ASP A 60 4.65 42.77 10.87
C ASP A 60 3.66 42.02 11.77
N PRO A 61 2.45 42.57 11.96
CA PRO A 61 1.40 41.85 12.66
C PRO A 61 1.08 40.50 12.01
N TRP A 62 0.76 39.49 12.83
CA TRP A 62 0.51 38.11 12.36
C TRP A 62 -0.49 38.00 11.20
N TYR A 63 -1.47 38.91 11.12
CA TYR A 63 -2.50 38.90 10.08
C TYR A 63 -1.97 39.36 8.71
N VAL A 64 -0.98 40.26 8.69
CA VAL A 64 -0.27 40.68 7.46
C VAL A 64 0.53 39.50 6.95
N ARG A 65 1.36 38.91 7.83
CA ARG A 65 2.17 37.71 7.53
C ARG A 65 1.32 36.53 7.05
N TYR A 66 0.15 36.31 7.66
CA TYR A 66 -0.79 35.29 7.22
C TYR A 66 -1.33 35.57 5.82
N TRP A 67 -1.69 36.82 5.53
CA TRP A 67 -2.22 37.20 4.23
C TRP A 67 -1.17 37.10 3.12
N ASP A 68 0.07 37.50 3.40
CA ASP A 68 1.19 37.36 2.47
C ASP A 68 1.44 35.89 2.16
N TRP A 69 1.54 35.05 3.18
CA TRP A 69 1.65 33.60 3.02
C TRP A 69 0.47 33.00 2.23
N LEU A 70 -0.78 33.39 2.56
CA LEU A 70 -1.96 32.89 1.88
C LEU A 70 -1.98 33.30 0.41
N SER A 71 -1.56 34.53 0.10
CA SER A 71 -1.47 35.02 -1.29
C SER A 71 -0.45 34.24 -2.11
N GLY A 72 0.70 33.88 -1.52
CA GLY A 72 1.69 33.00 -2.14
C GLY A 72 1.15 31.60 -2.42
N VAL A 73 0.41 31.02 -1.47
CA VAL A 73 -0.23 29.70 -1.66
C VAL A 73 -1.34 29.76 -2.71
N LEU A 74 -2.14 30.83 -2.75
CA LEU A 74 -3.19 31.01 -3.76
C LEU A 74 -2.63 31.21 -5.17
N GLY A 75 -1.37 31.61 -5.31
CA GLY A 75 -0.63 31.60 -6.59
C GLY A 75 -0.65 30.23 -7.29
N CYS A 76 -0.80 29.13 -6.54
CA CYS A 76 -0.99 27.78 -7.08
C CYS A 76 -2.27 27.58 -7.92
N LEU A 77 -3.25 28.48 -7.80
CA LEU A 77 -4.55 28.37 -8.49
C LEU A 77 -4.60 29.15 -9.81
N ASP A 78 -3.53 29.86 -10.19
CA ASP A 78 -3.52 30.64 -11.43
C ASP A 78 -3.46 29.73 -12.68
N PRO A 79 -4.51 29.72 -13.53
CA PRO A 79 -4.59 28.85 -14.70
C PRO A 79 -3.65 29.26 -15.86
N THR A 80 -2.99 30.42 -15.80
CA THR A 80 -2.04 30.88 -16.82
C THR A 80 -0.64 30.27 -16.67
N ASN A 81 -0.37 29.66 -15.51
CA ASN A 81 0.90 29.01 -15.21
C ASN A 81 0.83 27.51 -15.52
N THR A 82 1.43 27.11 -16.65
CA THR A 82 1.46 25.71 -17.14
C THR A 82 2.55 24.86 -16.48
N VAL A 83 3.33 25.46 -15.59
CA VAL A 83 4.29 24.84 -14.66
C VAL A 83 3.90 25.34 -13.26
N LEU A 84 4.12 24.57 -12.19
CA LEU A 84 3.97 24.96 -10.77
C LEU A 84 4.90 26.14 -10.37
N GLY A 85 4.94 27.22 -11.14
CA GLY A 85 6.05 28.17 -11.22
C GLY A 85 6.02 29.33 -10.22
N GLU A 86 4.91 29.56 -9.51
CA GLU A 86 4.81 30.59 -8.46
C GLU A 86 4.02 30.08 -7.24
N CYS A 87 4.00 28.76 -7.02
CA CYS A 87 3.54 28.21 -5.75
C CYS A 87 4.55 28.55 -4.66
N ASP A 88 4.24 29.51 -3.81
CA ASP A 88 5.12 29.89 -2.71
C ASP A 88 4.48 29.57 -1.37
N PHE A 89 4.98 28.51 -0.71
CA PHE A 89 4.63 28.18 0.67
C PHE A 89 5.47 28.95 1.69
N GLY A 90 6.32 29.87 1.22
CA GLY A 90 7.26 30.66 2.00
C GLY A 90 8.61 29.96 2.16
N THR A 91 9.42 30.55 3.01
CA THR A 91 10.75 30.06 3.37
C THR A 91 10.79 29.67 4.84
N SER A 92 11.51 28.60 5.15
CA SER A 92 11.70 28.18 6.54
C SER A 92 12.64 29.13 7.27
N ILE A 93 12.65 29.04 8.60
CA ILE A 93 13.62 29.76 9.46
C ILE A 93 15.08 29.48 9.04
N GLY A 94 15.35 28.31 8.46
CA GLY A 94 16.67 27.93 7.93
C GLY A 94 16.96 28.45 6.51
N GLY A 95 16.10 29.28 5.94
CA GLY A 95 16.26 29.85 4.59
C GLY A 95 15.98 28.86 3.45
N SER A 96 15.45 27.67 3.76
CA SER A 96 15.10 26.66 2.74
C SER A 96 13.72 26.94 2.16
N ASN A 97 13.53 26.71 0.86
CA ASN A 97 12.22 26.85 0.21
C ASN A 97 11.25 25.77 0.71
N VAL A 98 10.13 26.20 1.30
CA VAL A 98 9.14 25.28 1.87
C VAL A 98 8.40 24.51 0.79
N THR A 99 8.23 25.07 -0.41
CA THR A 99 7.60 24.39 -1.55
C THR A 99 8.37 23.13 -1.95
N ASP A 100 9.70 23.20 -2.02
CA ASP A 100 10.53 22.03 -2.33
C ASP A 100 10.51 21.01 -1.19
N MET A 101 10.51 21.49 0.05
CA MET A 101 10.40 20.62 1.24
C MET A 101 9.09 19.85 1.24
N ILE A 102 7.95 20.51 1.01
CA ILE A 102 6.64 19.86 1.06
C ILE A 102 6.46 18.87 -0.09
N VAL A 103 6.95 19.16 -1.30
CA VAL A 103 6.83 18.21 -2.44
C VAL A 103 7.56 16.90 -2.15
N ASN A 104 8.81 16.99 -1.66
CA ASN A 104 9.61 15.81 -1.33
C ASN A 104 9.04 15.05 -0.13
N ALA A 105 8.65 15.78 0.93
CA ALA A 105 8.07 15.21 2.13
C ALA A 105 6.73 14.51 1.86
N ALA A 106 5.87 15.16 1.07
CA ALA A 106 4.58 14.64 0.65
C ALA A 106 4.69 13.37 -0.17
N ALA A 107 5.67 13.28 -1.09
CA ALA A 107 5.88 12.08 -1.90
C ALA A 107 6.14 10.84 -1.03
N MET A 108 6.93 11.00 0.04
CA MET A 108 7.25 9.91 0.97
C MET A 108 6.04 9.51 1.83
N SER A 109 5.36 10.49 2.44
CA SER A 109 4.16 10.25 3.25
C SER A 109 3.03 9.64 2.42
N LEU A 110 2.78 10.16 1.22
CA LEU A 110 1.71 9.68 0.35
C LEU A 110 1.98 8.25 -0.12
N ARG A 111 3.23 7.91 -0.47
CA ARG A 111 3.61 6.54 -0.82
C ARG A 111 3.32 5.56 0.31
N LEU A 112 3.65 5.94 1.55
CA LEU A 112 3.40 5.14 2.74
C LEU A 112 1.90 4.87 2.94
N VAL A 113 1.10 5.94 2.94
CA VAL A 113 -0.35 5.89 3.15
C VAL A 113 -1.03 5.12 2.03
N LEU A 114 -0.70 5.39 0.77
CA LEU A 114 -1.30 4.69 -0.39
C LEU A 114 -1.07 3.19 -0.33
N VAL A 115 0.17 2.75 -0.06
CA VAL A 115 0.48 1.32 0.03
C VAL A 115 -0.24 0.68 1.21
N ALA A 116 -0.29 1.36 2.37
CA ALA A 116 -1.05 0.87 3.52
C ALA A 116 -2.55 0.74 3.20
N THR A 117 -3.16 1.75 2.57
CA THR A 117 -4.58 1.72 2.18
C THR A 117 -4.86 0.61 1.17
N LEU A 118 -4.03 0.44 0.15
CA LEU A 118 -4.20 -0.61 -0.86
C LEU A 118 -4.13 -2.01 -0.25
N ILE A 119 -3.11 -2.27 0.58
CA ILE A 119 -2.97 -3.54 1.30
C ILE A 119 -4.20 -3.78 2.18
N SER A 120 -4.66 -2.73 2.87
CA SER A 120 -5.78 -2.80 3.80
C SER A 120 -7.11 -3.08 3.13
N ILE A 121 -7.39 -2.43 2.00
CA ILE A 121 -8.59 -2.67 1.18
C ILE A 121 -8.56 -4.11 0.67
N VAL A 122 -7.46 -4.55 0.05
CA VAL A 122 -7.38 -5.88 -0.57
C VAL A 122 -7.51 -6.99 0.48
N LEU A 123 -6.70 -6.94 1.54
CA LEU A 123 -6.71 -7.97 2.57
C LEU A 123 -7.96 -7.86 3.45
N GLY A 124 -8.33 -6.67 3.90
CA GLY A 124 -9.45 -6.47 4.80
C GLY A 124 -10.80 -6.82 4.18
N ILE A 125 -11.07 -6.38 2.94
CA ILE A 125 -12.30 -6.76 2.24
C ILE A 125 -12.30 -8.26 1.93
N GLY A 126 -11.18 -8.81 1.45
CA GLY A 126 -11.08 -10.24 1.14
C GLY A 126 -11.35 -11.13 2.36
N ILE A 127 -10.68 -10.84 3.47
CA ILE A 127 -10.87 -11.56 4.73
C ILE A 127 -12.31 -11.37 5.23
N GLY A 128 -12.87 -10.15 5.17
CA GLY A 128 -14.21 -9.85 5.65
C GLY A 128 -15.32 -10.60 4.90
N ILE A 129 -15.18 -10.73 3.58
CA ILE A 129 -16.07 -11.54 2.73
C ILE A 129 -15.98 -13.02 3.14
N ILE A 130 -14.77 -13.57 3.25
CA ILE A 130 -14.58 -14.98 3.60
C ILE A 130 -15.14 -15.27 5.00
N SER A 131 -14.93 -14.37 5.95
CA SER A 131 -15.46 -14.46 7.31
C SER A 131 -17.00 -14.44 7.32
N ALA A 132 -17.61 -13.59 6.49
CA ALA A 132 -19.07 -13.52 6.36
C ALA A 132 -19.70 -14.75 5.70
N ILE A 133 -19.05 -15.32 4.67
CA ILE A 133 -19.50 -16.55 4.01
C ILE A 133 -19.39 -17.74 4.98
N ARG A 134 -18.32 -17.79 5.78
CA ARG A 134 -18.04 -18.86 6.74
C ARG A 134 -18.43 -18.44 8.16
N GLN A 135 -19.57 -17.80 8.33
CA GLN A 135 -20.06 -17.31 9.62
C GLN A 135 -20.08 -18.43 10.67
N TYR A 136 -19.63 -18.13 11.89
CA TYR A 136 -19.54 -19.08 13.03
C TYR A 136 -18.57 -20.26 12.81
N SER A 137 -17.74 -20.22 11.77
CA SER A 137 -16.68 -21.21 11.60
C SER A 137 -15.45 -20.88 12.46
N THR A 138 -14.56 -21.85 12.64
CA THR A 138 -13.26 -21.63 13.28
C THR A 138 -12.46 -20.50 12.62
N PHE A 139 -12.58 -20.34 11.29
CA PHE A 139 -11.95 -19.25 10.58
C PHE A 139 -12.52 -17.89 11.01
N ASP A 140 -13.84 -17.79 11.17
CA ASP A 140 -14.53 -16.57 11.59
C ASP A 140 -14.13 -16.15 13.01
N TYR A 141 -14.08 -17.11 13.95
CA TYR A 141 -13.63 -16.84 15.32
C TYR A 141 -12.15 -16.44 15.38
N PHE A 142 -11.27 -17.16 14.68
CA PHE A 142 -9.84 -16.85 14.64
C PHE A 142 -9.59 -15.46 14.04
N THR A 143 -10.22 -15.18 12.90
CA THR A 143 -10.11 -13.88 12.25
C THR A 143 -10.67 -12.77 13.14
N SER A 144 -11.81 -12.99 13.80
CA SER A 144 -12.38 -12.01 14.73
C SER A 144 -11.43 -11.69 15.87
N PHE A 145 -10.78 -12.70 16.47
CA PHE A 145 -9.76 -12.50 17.49
C PHE A 145 -8.59 -11.63 16.99
N ILE A 146 -8.04 -11.95 15.80
CA ILE A 146 -6.95 -11.19 15.18
C ILE A 146 -7.36 -9.74 14.86
N ILE A 147 -8.59 -9.54 14.35
CA ILE A 147 -9.15 -8.20 14.12
C ILE A 147 -9.19 -7.41 15.43
N PHE A 148 -9.68 -7.99 16.52
CA PHE A 148 -9.75 -7.29 17.81
C PHE A 148 -8.36 -6.93 18.33
N LEU A 149 -7.41 -7.86 18.22
CA LEU A 149 -6.02 -7.65 18.62
C LEU A 149 -5.39 -6.46 17.87
N PHE A 150 -5.49 -6.44 16.53
CA PHE A 150 -4.92 -5.37 15.72
C PHE A 150 -5.70 -4.05 15.82
N TRP A 151 -7.01 -4.10 16.02
CA TRP A 151 -7.81 -2.90 16.25
C TRP A 151 -7.47 -2.24 17.60
N SER A 152 -7.06 -3.02 18.61
CA SER A 152 -6.59 -2.49 19.90
C SER A 152 -5.13 -2.04 19.90
N LEU A 153 -4.36 -2.34 18.85
CA LEU A 153 -2.93 -2.04 18.77
C LEU A 153 -2.73 -0.67 18.11
N PRO A 154 -2.21 0.35 18.82
CA PRO A 154 -1.92 1.64 18.21
C PRO A 154 -0.88 1.50 17.08
N PRO A 155 -0.99 2.26 15.97
CA PRO A 155 -0.06 2.14 14.84
C PRO A 155 1.41 2.32 15.20
N PHE A 156 1.72 3.22 16.14
CA PHE A 156 3.10 3.44 16.59
C PHE A 156 3.67 2.23 17.36
N VAL A 157 2.84 1.51 18.12
CA VAL A 157 3.27 0.29 18.82
C VAL A 157 3.54 -0.80 17.78
N ALA A 158 2.64 -0.96 16.79
CA ALA A 158 2.86 -1.86 15.67
C ALA A 158 4.15 -1.52 14.91
N ALA A 159 4.44 -0.24 14.70
CA ALA A 159 5.67 0.24 14.07
C ALA A 159 6.92 -0.10 14.90
N ILE A 160 6.89 0.10 16.21
CA ILE A 160 8.02 -0.23 17.11
C ILE A 160 8.27 -1.75 17.13
N ILE A 161 7.21 -2.55 17.30
CA ILE A 161 7.30 -4.02 17.27
C ILE A 161 7.82 -4.49 15.90
N GLY A 162 7.28 -3.95 14.82
CA GLY A 162 7.75 -4.23 13.46
C GLY A 162 9.23 -3.86 13.28
N LYS A 163 9.65 -2.70 13.75
CA LYS A 163 11.05 -2.26 13.70
C LYS A 163 11.98 -3.22 14.46
N GLU A 164 11.58 -3.67 15.65
CA GLU A 164 12.38 -4.61 16.43
C GLU A 164 12.51 -5.98 15.76
N TYR A 165 11.38 -6.63 15.47
CA TYR A 165 11.39 -8.02 15.00
C TYR A 165 11.63 -8.15 13.49
N LEU A 166 11.05 -7.27 12.68
CA LEU A 166 11.05 -7.36 11.22
C LEU A 166 12.20 -6.58 10.56
N ALA A 167 12.82 -5.63 11.27
CA ALA A 167 14.04 -4.96 10.79
C ALA A 167 15.27 -5.39 11.57
N ILE A 168 15.36 -5.13 12.89
CA ILE A 168 16.59 -5.33 13.66
C ILE A 168 16.94 -6.82 13.74
N GLN A 169 16.04 -7.65 14.25
CA GLN A 169 16.30 -9.08 14.40
C GLN A 169 16.43 -9.79 13.04
N TYR A 170 15.61 -9.41 12.06
CA TYR A 170 15.75 -9.91 10.69
C TYR A 170 17.14 -9.60 10.10
N ASN A 171 17.64 -8.37 10.25
CA ASN A 171 18.99 -8.02 9.78
C ASN A 171 20.10 -8.77 10.52
N ASN A 172 19.94 -8.99 11.83
CA ASN A 172 20.90 -9.76 12.61
C ASN A 172 20.95 -11.21 12.10
N TRP A 173 19.80 -11.78 11.81
CA TRP A 173 19.68 -13.11 11.23
C TRP A 173 20.22 -13.18 9.80
N MET A 174 20.01 -12.15 8.97
CA MET A 174 20.59 -12.08 7.61
C MET A 174 22.13 -12.04 7.58
N GLY A 175 22.80 -11.81 8.70
CA GLY A 175 24.26 -11.93 8.80
C GLY A 175 24.77 -13.37 8.73
N ASP A 176 23.98 -14.34 9.18
CA ASP A 176 24.19 -15.78 9.00
C ASP A 176 22.80 -16.45 8.95
N PRO A 177 22.13 -16.43 7.78
CA PRO A 177 20.71 -16.75 7.64
C PRO A 177 20.46 -18.26 7.70
N ARG A 178 20.75 -18.84 8.86
CA ARG A 178 20.56 -20.26 9.15
C ARG A 178 19.33 -20.48 10.01
N PHE A 179 18.58 -21.53 9.71
CA PHE A 179 17.47 -21.93 10.56
C PHE A 179 17.89 -23.07 11.49
N SER A 180 17.85 -22.82 12.81
CA SER A 180 18.02 -23.89 13.79
C SER A 180 16.89 -24.93 13.66
N ALA A 181 17.18 -26.20 13.94
CA ALA A 181 16.17 -27.26 13.91
C ALA A 181 14.96 -26.94 14.81
N GLY A 182 15.19 -26.26 15.94
CA GLY A 182 14.14 -25.77 16.83
C GLY A 182 13.23 -24.72 16.18
N ASN A 183 13.81 -23.76 15.44
CA ASN A 183 13.04 -22.74 14.73
C ASN A 183 12.22 -23.34 13.58
N ILE A 184 12.78 -24.31 12.86
CA ILE A 184 12.06 -25.04 11.81
C ILE A 184 10.88 -25.80 12.40
N LEU A 185 11.09 -26.51 13.52
CA LEU A 185 10.03 -27.23 14.20
C LEU A 185 8.92 -26.28 14.68
N LEU A 186 9.29 -25.15 15.30
CA LEU A 186 8.33 -24.15 15.74
C LEU A 186 7.51 -23.59 14.56
N MET A 187 8.18 -23.22 13.46
CA MET A 187 7.52 -22.74 12.25
C MET A 187 6.59 -23.80 11.65
N ALA A 188 7.04 -25.06 11.60
CA ALA A 188 6.26 -26.18 11.11
C ALA A 188 4.99 -26.38 11.93
N ILE A 189 5.07 -26.29 13.27
CA ILE A 189 3.90 -26.37 14.16
C ILE A 189 2.94 -25.20 13.91
N ILE A 190 3.46 -23.98 13.84
CA ILE A 190 2.64 -22.78 13.61
C ILE A 190 1.89 -22.90 12.27
N LEU A 191 2.59 -23.24 11.18
CA LEU A 191 1.97 -23.37 9.85
C LEU A 191 1.02 -24.57 9.76
N ALA A 192 1.35 -25.68 10.44
CA ALA A 192 0.48 -26.85 10.53
C ALA A 192 -0.85 -26.57 11.24
N ILE A 193 -0.90 -25.55 12.11
CA ILE A 193 -2.14 -25.11 12.78
C ILE A 193 -2.83 -24.00 11.98
N ALA A 194 -2.07 -22.97 11.57
CA ALA A 194 -2.62 -21.77 10.95
C ALA A 194 -3.22 -22.04 9.57
N VAL A 195 -2.52 -22.78 8.69
CA VAL A 195 -2.98 -23.02 7.31
C VAL A 195 -4.30 -23.80 7.28
N PRO A 196 -4.51 -24.89 8.05
CA PRO A 196 -5.80 -25.56 8.10
C PRO A 196 -6.94 -24.72 8.67
N ILE A 197 -6.68 -23.82 9.62
CA ILE A 197 -7.69 -22.88 10.15
C ILE A 197 -8.19 -21.96 9.02
N VAL A 198 -7.26 -21.44 8.20
CA VAL A 198 -7.58 -20.59 7.05
C VAL A 198 -8.33 -21.38 5.95
N MET A 199 -7.82 -22.56 5.60
CA MET A 199 -8.42 -23.39 4.54
C MET A 199 -9.82 -23.90 4.91
N GLY A 200 -10.05 -24.20 6.19
CA GLY A 200 -11.31 -24.72 6.70
C GLY A 200 -11.54 -26.21 6.36
N GLY A 201 -12.79 -26.67 6.46
CA GLY A 201 -13.18 -28.07 6.23
C GLY A 201 -13.33 -28.89 7.52
N SER A 202 -13.58 -30.20 7.35
CA SER A 202 -13.76 -31.16 8.46
C SER A 202 -12.48 -31.33 9.26
N THR A 203 -12.60 -31.80 10.51
CA THR A 203 -11.45 -32.04 11.39
C THR A 203 -10.42 -32.97 10.74
N ALA A 204 -10.86 -34.04 10.05
CA ALA A 204 -9.99 -34.93 9.31
C ALA A 204 -9.18 -34.20 8.22
N ARG A 205 -9.84 -33.36 7.40
CA ARG A 205 -9.15 -32.57 6.37
C ARG A 205 -8.15 -31.59 6.96
N ARG A 206 -8.48 -31.00 8.12
CA ARG A 206 -7.57 -30.09 8.82
C ARG A 206 -6.33 -30.80 9.34
N VAL A 207 -6.50 -31.98 9.93
CA VAL A 207 -5.37 -32.81 10.40
C VAL A 207 -4.49 -33.24 9.24
N ILE A 208 -5.08 -33.67 8.11
CA ILE A 208 -4.32 -34.03 6.91
C ILE A 208 -3.55 -32.83 6.37
N THR A 209 -4.22 -31.69 6.20
CA THR A 209 -3.58 -30.46 5.68
C THR A 209 -2.48 -29.97 6.62
N GLY A 210 -2.70 -30.04 7.94
CA GLY A 210 -1.70 -29.69 8.94
C GLY A 210 -0.50 -30.63 8.92
N SER A 211 -0.73 -31.94 8.79
CA SER A 211 0.34 -32.94 8.66
C SER A 211 1.15 -32.73 7.39
N ILE A 212 0.50 -32.44 6.26
CA ILE A 212 1.18 -32.10 5.00
C ILE A 212 2.02 -30.83 5.17
N MET A 213 1.47 -29.78 5.79
CA MET A 213 2.21 -28.53 6.02
C MET A 213 3.38 -28.71 6.99
N PHE A 214 3.24 -29.56 8.00
CA PHE A 214 4.32 -29.91 8.92
C PHE A 214 5.46 -30.62 8.18
N VAL A 215 5.15 -31.70 7.46
CA VAL A 215 6.14 -32.45 6.68
C VAL A 215 6.78 -31.57 5.61
N TYR A 216 5.97 -30.76 4.92
CA TYR A 216 6.45 -29.79 3.93
C TYR A 216 7.46 -28.83 4.56
N THR A 217 7.14 -28.21 5.68
CA THR A 217 8.03 -27.23 6.33
C THR A 217 9.31 -27.90 6.84
N CYS A 218 9.19 -29.07 7.47
CA CYS A 218 10.34 -29.85 7.96
C CYS A 218 11.23 -30.39 6.84
N THR A 219 10.73 -30.52 5.61
CA THR A 219 11.51 -31.00 4.45
C THR A 219 12.08 -29.84 3.64
N VAL A 220 11.26 -28.82 3.36
CA VAL A 220 11.61 -27.71 2.47
C VAL A 220 12.50 -26.70 3.17
N MET A 221 12.26 -26.35 4.45
CA MET A 221 13.10 -25.35 5.12
C MET A 221 14.57 -25.76 5.22
N PRO A 222 14.94 -27.00 5.65
CA PRO A 222 16.34 -27.42 5.62
C PRO A 222 16.93 -27.47 4.22
N LEU A 223 16.12 -27.77 3.20
CA LEU A 223 16.57 -27.78 1.81
C LEU A 223 16.86 -26.35 1.31
N LEU A 224 16.02 -25.38 1.66
CA LEU A 224 16.26 -23.96 1.36
C LEU A 224 17.49 -23.42 2.09
N ASP A 225 17.70 -23.84 3.34
CA ASP A 225 18.88 -23.52 4.16
C ASP A 225 20.16 -24.05 3.49
N HIS A 226 20.15 -25.32 3.06
CA HIS A 226 21.28 -25.94 2.37
C HIS A 226 21.59 -25.29 1.00
N MET A 227 20.58 -24.77 0.31
CA MET A 227 20.74 -24.04 -0.95
C MET A 227 21.15 -22.58 -0.77
N HIS A 228 21.34 -22.11 0.47
CA HIS A 228 21.58 -20.69 0.78
C HIS A 228 20.53 -19.76 0.13
N PHE A 229 19.28 -20.23 0.07
CA PHE A 229 18.22 -19.55 -0.68
C PHE A 229 17.94 -18.13 -0.16
N MET A 230 18.23 -17.85 1.10
CA MET A 230 18.00 -16.53 1.72
C MET A 230 19.01 -15.48 1.25
N GLU A 231 20.23 -15.91 0.91
CA GLU A 231 21.29 -15.07 0.36
C GLU A 231 21.18 -14.98 -1.17
N HIS A 232 20.85 -16.12 -1.81
CA HIS A 232 20.76 -16.26 -3.25
C HIS A 232 19.40 -16.81 -3.71
N PRO A 233 18.30 -16.07 -3.47
CA PRO A 233 16.98 -16.52 -3.85
C PRO A 233 16.90 -16.62 -5.37
N ARG A 234 16.48 -17.76 -5.90
CA ARG A 234 16.15 -17.95 -7.33
C ARG A 234 15.03 -18.97 -7.49
N ILE A 235 14.01 -18.63 -8.28
CA ILE A 235 12.98 -19.61 -8.71
C ILE A 235 13.53 -20.38 -9.91
N GLY A 236 14.14 -19.65 -10.84
CA GLY A 236 14.69 -20.18 -12.08
C GLY A 236 13.62 -20.71 -13.04
N PRO A 237 14.04 -21.11 -14.26
CA PRO A 237 13.10 -21.47 -15.32
C PRO A 237 12.29 -22.73 -15.01
N ILE A 238 12.88 -23.71 -14.31
CA ILE A 238 12.21 -24.94 -13.92
C ILE A 238 11.12 -24.65 -12.88
N GLY A 239 11.45 -23.85 -11.85
CA GLY A 239 10.47 -23.43 -10.84
C GLY A 239 9.32 -22.62 -11.45
N LEU A 240 9.64 -21.68 -12.35
CA LEU A 240 8.65 -20.89 -13.07
C LEU A 240 7.72 -21.76 -13.92
N LEU A 241 8.26 -22.74 -14.65
CA LEU A 241 7.46 -23.67 -15.44
C LEU A 241 6.53 -24.50 -14.55
N VAL A 242 7.05 -25.08 -13.47
CA VAL A 242 6.27 -25.93 -12.56
C VAL A 242 5.14 -25.13 -11.89
N LEU A 243 5.45 -23.94 -11.36
CA LEU A 243 4.46 -23.04 -10.78
C LEU A 243 3.44 -22.57 -11.82
N GLY A 244 3.89 -22.23 -13.03
CA GLY A 244 3.05 -21.82 -14.14
C GLY A 244 2.06 -22.90 -14.58
N LEU A 245 2.52 -24.14 -14.70
CA LEU A 245 1.67 -25.30 -15.01
C LEU A 245 0.64 -25.53 -13.92
N MET A 246 1.03 -25.48 -12.64
CA MET A 246 0.11 -25.60 -11.51
C MET A 246 -0.95 -24.48 -11.52
N LEU A 247 -0.54 -23.24 -11.78
CA LEU A 247 -1.45 -22.10 -11.90
C LEU A 247 -2.43 -22.27 -13.07
N ALA A 248 -1.94 -22.66 -14.24
CA ALA A 248 -2.77 -22.87 -15.43
C ALA A 248 -3.83 -23.97 -15.19
N VAL A 249 -3.42 -25.11 -14.64
CA VAL A 249 -4.34 -26.23 -14.33
C VAL A 249 -5.32 -25.83 -13.23
N GLY A 250 -4.83 -25.19 -12.16
CA GLY A 250 -5.66 -24.76 -11.02
C GLY A 250 -6.73 -23.74 -11.43
N LEU A 251 -6.35 -22.70 -12.20
CA LEU A 251 -7.28 -21.68 -12.70
C LEU A 251 -8.30 -22.28 -13.68
N THR A 252 -7.85 -23.17 -14.56
CA THR A 252 -8.75 -23.87 -15.49
C THR A 252 -9.77 -24.72 -14.73
N ALA A 253 -9.33 -25.46 -13.70
CA ALA A 253 -10.19 -26.25 -12.84
C ALA A 253 -11.23 -25.39 -12.10
N LEU A 254 -10.83 -24.22 -11.61
CA LEU A 254 -11.67 -23.31 -10.83
C LEU A 254 -12.69 -22.52 -11.67
N ILE A 255 -12.39 -22.24 -12.94
CA ILE A 255 -13.21 -21.35 -13.78
C ILE A 255 -14.05 -22.12 -14.80
N SER A 256 -13.45 -23.10 -15.49
CA SER A 256 -14.11 -23.82 -16.59
C SER A 256 -14.28 -25.31 -16.36
N GLY A 257 -13.64 -25.84 -15.30
CA GLY A 257 -13.51 -27.28 -15.06
C GLY A 257 -12.51 -27.94 -16.03
N LEU A 258 -11.83 -28.99 -15.57
CA LEU A 258 -10.80 -29.68 -16.36
C LEU A 258 -11.35 -30.45 -17.58
N LYS A 259 -12.68 -30.58 -17.69
CA LYS A 259 -13.32 -31.21 -18.86
C LYS A 259 -13.17 -30.35 -20.13
N ASN A 260 -13.05 -29.02 -20.00
CA ASN A 260 -12.91 -28.13 -21.14
C ASN A 260 -11.45 -28.05 -21.62
N ARG A 261 -11.04 -29.03 -22.43
CA ARG A 261 -9.64 -29.15 -22.90
C ARG A 261 -9.15 -27.94 -23.70
N ARG A 262 -10.02 -27.23 -24.42
CA ARG A 262 -9.62 -26.03 -25.18
C ARG A 262 -9.16 -24.90 -24.25
N VAL A 263 -9.88 -24.67 -23.15
CA VAL A 263 -9.49 -23.66 -22.15
C VAL A 263 -8.18 -24.06 -21.47
N LEU A 264 -8.00 -25.34 -21.15
CA LEU A 264 -6.75 -25.86 -20.60
C LEU A 264 -5.57 -25.64 -21.55
N TYR A 265 -5.70 -25.96 -22.83
CA TYR A 265 -4.64 -25.77 -23.81
C TYR A 265 -4.28 -24.30 -24.02
N VAL A 266 -5.26 -23.39 -23.99
CA VAL A 266 -5.00 -21.95 -23.99
C VAL A 266 -4.16 -21.55 -22.77
N ALA A 267 -4.54 -21.99 -21.57
CA ALA A 267 -3.82 -21.67 -20.34
C ALA A 267 -2.37 -22.21 -20.37
N LEU A 268 -2.19 -23.46 -20.81
CA LEU A 268 -0.86 -24.07 -20.97
C LEU A 268 -0.04 -23.36 -22.06
N GLY A 269 -0.67 -22.94 -23.15
CA GLY A 269 -0.04 -22.13 -24.19
C GLY A 269 0.45 -20.79 -23.68
N VAL A 270 -0.30 -20.15 -22.78
CA VAL A 270 0.15 -18.91 -22.09
C VAL A 270 1.39 -19.17 -21.23
N VAL A 271 1.47 -20.30 -20.52
CA VAL A 271 2.67 -20.66 -19.74
C VAL A 271 3.88 -20.86 -20.67
N ALA A 272 3.71 -21.56 -21.79
CA ALA A 272 4.77 -21.73 -22.78
C ALA A 272 5.23 -20.39 -23.38
N ALA A 273 4.28 -19.52 -23.73
CA ALA A 273 4.59 -18.17 -24.22
C ALA A 273 5.29 -17.32 -23.15
N ALA A 274 4.90 -17.44 -21.88
CA ALA A 274 5.56 -16.75 -20.77
C ALA A 274 7.00 -17.25 -20.58
N MET A 275 7.27 -18.55 -20.74
CA MET A 275 8.64 -19.07 -20.69
C MET A 275 9.50 -18.57 -21.85
N ILE A 276 8.94 -18.44 -23.05
CA ILE A 276 9.65 -17.81 -24.18
C ILE A 276 9.92 -16.34 -23.86
N SER A 277 8.92 -15.64 -23.35
CA SER A 277 9.02 -14.24 -22.95
C SER A 277 10.09 -14.02 -21.87
N TYR A 278 10.21 -14.93 -20.89
CA TYR A 278 11.24 -14.89 -19.85
C TYR A 278 12.65 -14.77 -20.45
N TYR A 279 12.99 -15.61 -21.43
CA TYR A 279 14.28 -15.53 -22.11
C TYR A 279 14.39 -14.33 -23.05
N ALA A 280 13.31 -14.02 -23.79
CA ALA A 280 13.32 -12.92 -24.77
C ALA A 280 13.46 -11.54 -24.10
N THR A 281 12.88 -11.37 -22.91
CA THR A 281 12.91 -10.11 -22.15
C THR A 281 14.07 -10.02 -21.18
N TRP A 282 14.87 -11.08 -21.00
CA TRP A 282 15.95 -11.10 -20.00
C TRP A 282 16.95 -9.96 -20.17
N GLU A 283 17.52 -9.82 -21.37
CA GLU A 283 18.51 -8.77 -21.63
C GLU A 283 17.86 -7.37 -21.64
N LEU A 284 16.61 -7.29 -22.12
CA LEU A 284 15.84 -6.06 -22.08
C LEU A 284 15.68 -5.58 -20.65
N LEU A 285 15.19 -6.44 -19.73
CA LEU A 285 14.96 -6.11 -18.33
C LEU A 285 16.24 -5.79 -17.56
N ARG A 286 17.39 -6.31 -18.00
CA ARG A 286 18.70 -6.03 -17.38
C ARG A 286 19.21 -4.61 -17.65
N GLN A 287 18.92 -4.03 -18.81
CA GLN A 287 19.61 -2.81 -19.28
C GLN A 287 18.91 -1.46 -18.96
N ILE A 288 17.71 -1.43 -18.37
CA ILE A 288 16.78 -0.29 -18.58
C ILE A 288 17.03 0.95 -17.71
N PRO A 289 17.25 2.13 -18.34
CA PRO A 289 16.96 3.45 -17.79
C PRO A 289 15.53 3.88 -18.23
N GLY A 290 14.53 3.75 -17.34
CA GLY A 290 13.12 4.09 -17.64
C GLY A 290 12.04 3.29 -16.89
N GLY A 291 12.40 2.71 -15.73
CA GLY A 291 11.89 1.44 -15.19
C GLY A 291 10.39 1.19 -15.07
N TYR A 292 9.52 2.19 -14.92
CA TYR A 292 8.07 1.93 -14.72
C TYR A 292 7.27 1.89 -16.04
N LEU A 293 7.59 2.74 -17.02
CA LEU A 293 6.81 2.83 -18.27
C LEU A 293 6.94 1.56 -19.12
N LEU A 294 8.15 1.00 -19.21
CA LEU A 294 8.38 -0.24 -19.94
C LEU A 294 7.69 -1.43 -19.26
N LEU A 295 7.74 -1.53 -17.92
CA LEU A 295 7.03 -2.58 -17.19
C LEU A 295 5.50 -2.48 -17.41
N ILE A 296 4.95 -1.27 -17.40
CA ILE A 296 3.55 -1.03 -17.74
C ILE A 296 3.27 -1.45 -19.18
N GLY A 297 4.13 -1.07 -20.13
CA GLY A 297 4.02 -1.45 -21.54
C GLY A 297 4.02 -2.97 -21.74
N LEU A 298 4.96 -3.69 -21.12
CA LEU A 298 5.03 -5.16 -21.15
C LEU A 298 3.81 -5.79 -20.49
N PHE A 299 3.33 -5.23 -19.37
CA PHE A 299 2.13 -5.73 -18.70
C PHE A 299 0.87 -5.59 -19.57
N VAL A 300 0.70 -4.43 -20.21
CA VAL A 300 -0.40 -4.17 -21.16
C VAL A 300 -0.28 -5.11 -22.36
N LEU A 301 0.93 -5.31 -22.89
CA LEU A 301 1.20 -6.24 -23.97
C LEU A 301 0.85 -7.69 -23.59
N THR A 302 1.22 -8.14 -22.39
CA THR A 302 0.84 -9.47 -21.88
C THR A 302 -0.68 -9.63 -21.87
N ILE A 303 -1.41 -8.64 -21.33
CA ILE A 303 -2.87 -8.69 -21.30
C ILE A 303 -3.43 -8.78 -22.72
N ALA A 304 -2.95 -7.94 -23.64
CA ALA A 304 -3.39 -7.92 -25.03
C ALA A 304 -3.15 -9.28 -25.72
N LEU A 305 -1.95 -9.84 -25.60
CA LEU A 305 -1.60 -11.15 -26.18
C LEU A 305 -2.44 -12.28 -25.59
N CYS A 306 -2.69 -12.26 -24.27
CA CYS A 306 -3.56 -13.25 -23.62
C CYS A 306 -5.01 -13.15 -24.12
N VAL A 307 -5.55 -11.94 -24.28
CA VAL A 307 -6.89 -11.72 -24.82
C VAL A 307 -6.99 -12.21 -26.27
N ILE A 308 -6.02 -11.86 -27.11
CA ILE A 308 -5.99 -12.26 -28.53
C ILE A 308 -5.88 -13.78 -28.64
N GLY A 309 -4.90 -14.40 -27.96
CA GLY A 309 -4.69 -15.85 -27.99
C GLY A 309 -5.93 -16.62 -27.49
N ALA A 310 -6.55 -16.16 -26.41
CA ALA A 310 -7.76 -16.79 -25.90
C ALA A 310 -8.97 -16.65 -26.82
N ARG A 311 -9.13 -15.52 -27.51
CA ARG A 311 -10.23 -15.34 -28.47
C ARG A 311 -10.06 -16.15 -29.75
N LEU A 312 -8.81 -16.37 -30.18
CA LEU A 312 -8.48 -17.19 -31.35
C LEU A 312 -8.63 -18.68 -31.05
N PHE A 313 -8.07 -19.17 -29.93
CA PHE A 313 -7.98 -20.60 -29.64
C PHE A 313 -9.03 -21.12 -28.65
N GLY A 314 -9.78 -20.24 -27.97
CA GLY A 314 -10.77 -20.61 -26.95
C GLY A 314 -12.05 -21.29 -27.45
N GLY A 315 -12.23 -21.43 -28.78
CA GLY A 315 -13.36 -22.13 -29.38
C GLY A 315 -14.72 -21.53 -29.01
N TYR A 316 -15.63 -22.36 -28.48
CA TYR A 316 -16.97 -21.95 -28.03
C TYR A 316 -16.96 -21.26 -26.66
N ALA A 317 -15.90 -21.43 -25.86
CA ALA A 317 -15.80 -20.89 -24.50
C ALA A 317 -14.89 -19.65 -24.43
N LYS A 318 -14.98 -18.74 -25.42
CA LYS A 318 -14.06 -17.59 -25.56
C LYS A 318 -13.99 -16.71 -24.31
N GLY A 319 -15.12 -16.48 -23.64
CA GLY A 319 -15.17 -15.67 -22.42
C GLY A 319 -14.37 -16.30 -21.28
N GLN A 320 -14.63 -17.57 -20.97
CA GLN A 320 -13.90 -18.32 -19.93
C GLN A 320 -12.42 -18.47 -20.28
N ALA A 321 -12.10 -18.79 -21.54
CA ALA A 321 -10.73 -18.86 -22.03
C ALA A 321 -9.97 -17.54 -21.84
N THR A 322 -10.61 -16.40 -22.12
CA THR A 322 -9.99 -15.07 -21.98
C THR A 322 -9.65 -14.78 -20.53
N VAL A 323 -10.58 -15.05 -19.60
CA VAL A 323 -10.34 -14.83 -18.17
C VAL A 323 -9.19 -15.73 -17.67
N VAL A 324 -9.21 -17.02 -17.99
CA VAL A 324 -8.14 -17.95 -17.57
C VAL A 324 -6.80 -17.51 -18.16
N ALA A 325 -6.74 -17.22 -19.46
CA ALA A 325 -5.51 -16.80 -20.13
C ALA A 325 -4.92 -15.52 -19.53
N VAL A 326 -5.75 -14.48 -19.34
CA VAL A 326 -5.29 -13.19 -18.78
C VAL A 326 -4.81 -13.38 -17.35
N VAL A 327 -5.56 -14.09 -16.50
CA VAL A 327 -5.14 -14.31 -15.11
C VAL A 327 -3.85 -15.14 -15.05
N THR A 328 -3.73 -16.21 -15.84
CA THR A 328 -2.49 -16.99 -15.93
C THR A 328 -1.33 -16.13 -16.42
N GLY A 329 -1.51 -15.32 -17.47
CA GLY A 329 -0.46 -14.47 -18.01
C GLY A 329 0.00 -13.37 -17.06
N VAL A 330 -0.94 -12.76 -16.34
CA VAL A 330 -0.66 -11.76 -15.29
C VAL A 330 0.14 -12.39 -14.14
N LEU A 331 -0.28 -13.56 -13.65
CA LEU A 331 0.44 -14.25 -12.58
C LEU A 331 1.82 -14.73 -13.05
N MET A 332 1.95 -15.21 -14.29
CA MET A 332 3.25 -15.57 -14.87
C MET A 332 4.16 -14.35 -15.00
N SER A 333 3.64 -13.21 -15.44
CA SER A 333 4.42 -11.97 -15.52
C SER A 333 4.89 -11.53 -14.13
N ALA A 334 4.03 -11.63 -13.11
CA ALA A 334 4.40 -11.34 -11.74
C ALA A 334 5.48 -12.31 -11.21
N LEU A 335 5.39 -13.61 -11.50
CA LEU A 335 6.42 -14.58 -11.13
C LEU A 335 7.76 -14.32 -11.84
N ILE A 336 7.75 -13.92 -13.11
CA ILE A 336 8.97 -13.54 -13.86
C ILE A 336 9.63 -12.30 -13.25
N LEU A 337 8.83 -11.28 -12.90
CA LEU A 337 9.33 -10.09 -12.22
C LEU A 337 9.88 -10.41 -10.83
N LEU A 338 9.20 -11.30 -10.09
CA LEU A 338 9.67 -11.80 -8.80
C LEU A 338 11.02 -12.51 -8.94
N ASP A 339 11.20 -13.35 -9.96
CA ASP A 339 12.49 -14.02 -10.22
C ASP A 339 13.60 -12.99 -10.55
N HIS A 340 13.29 -11.89 -11.25
CA HIS A 340 14.26 -10.81 -11.49
C HIS A 340 14.65 -10.07 -10.21
N TYR A 341 13.69 -9.76 -9.33
CA TYR A 341 13.98 -9.19 -8.01
C TYR A 341 14.80 -10.15 -7.14
N MET A 342 14.50 -11.44 -7.19
CA MET A 342 15.28 -12.47 -6.50
C MET A 342 16.71 -12.58 -7.07
N TYR A 343 16.86 -12.45 -8.39
CA TYR A 343 18.17 -12.43 -9.04
C TYR A 343 19.04 -11.23 -8.62
N SER A 344 18.45 -10.04 -8.41
CA SER A 344 19.17 -8.83 -8.00
C SER A 344 19.39 -8.72 -6.48
N TRP A 345 18.71 -9.53 -5.67
CA TRP A 345 18.84 -9.55 -4.21
C TRP A 345 20.28 -9.72 -3.69
N PRO A 346 21.13 -10.63 -4.22
CA PRO A 346 22.52 -10.75 -3.79
C PRO A 346 23.33 -9.48 -4.08
N GLY A 347 23.00 -8.76 -5.16
CA GLY A 347 23.60 -7.47 -5.49
C GLY A 347 23.31 -6.45 -4.40
N LEU A 348 22.06 -6.36 -3.94
CA LEU A 348 21.69 -5.52 -2.80
C LEU A 348 22.44 -5.94 -1.53
N LEU A 349 22.50 -7.23 -1.20
CA LEU A 349 23.20 -7.70 0.01
C LEU A 349 24.71 -7.39 -0.03
N SER A 350 25.32 -7.44 -1.22
CA SER A 350 26.74 -7.10 -1.38
C SER A 350 27.02 -5.61 -1.17
N ALA A 351 26.12 -4.74 -1.64
CA ALA A 351 26.22 -3.29 -1.42
C ALA A 351 25.79 -2.88 -0.01
N LYS A 352 24.86 -3.65 0.58
CA LYS A 352 24.19 -3.37 1.85
C LYS A 352 23.88 -4.68 2.59
N PRO A 353 24.79 -5.16 3.46
CA PRO A 353 24.63 -6.42 4.18
C PRO A 353 23.42 -6.47 5.12
N ARG A 354 22.91 -5.30 5.55
CA ARG A 354 21.70 -5.17 6.38
C ARG A 354 20.56 -4.64 5.49
N PRO A 355 19.78 -5.51 4.84
CA PRO A 355 18.87 -5.11 3.75
C PRO A 355 17.76 -4.16 4.20
N VAL A 356 17.29 -4.24 5.45
CA VAL A 356 16.22 -3.37 5.97
C VAL A 356 16.82 -2.24 6.80
N ARG A 357 16.56 -0.98 6.49
CA ARG A 357 17.02 0.12 7.35
C ARG A 357 16.05 0.36 8.49
N THR A 358 16.60 0.71 9.66
CA THR A 358 15.82 1.15 10.83
C THR A 358 15.57 2.65 10.82
N ILE A 359 16.30 3.40 9.98
CA ILE A 359 16.23 4.86 9.84
C ILE A 359 16.32 5.23 8.35
N GLY A 360 15.41 6.08 7.89
CA GLY A 360 15.37 6.62 6.52
C GLY A 360 14.58 5.77 5.51
N ALA A 361 14.15 6.42 4.43
CA ALA A 361 13.29 5.82 3.40
C ALA A 361 14.05 5.15 2.23
N GLU A 362 15.34 5.45 2.10
CA GLU A 362 16.23 4.95 1.04
C GLU A 362 17.68 4.95 1.54
N THR A 363 18.56 4.16 0.95
CA THR A 363 19.99 4.10 1.29
C THR A 363 20.77 5.18 0.52
N PRO A 364 21.41 6.16 1.20
CA PRO A 364 22.19 7.20 0.55
C PRO A 364 23.37 6.60 -0.20
N ASN A 365 23.64 7.11 -1.40
CA ASN A 365 24.77 6.72 -2.24
C ASN A 365 24.83 5.20 -2.53
N LEU A 366 23.68 4.53 -2.57
CA LEU A 366 23.60 3.13 -2.96
C LEU A 366 24.07 2.99 -4.41
N GLN A 367 25.10 2.16 -4.62
CA GLN A 367 25.57 1.80 -5.95
C GLN A 367 24.76 0.61 -6.46
N GLY A 368 24.22 0.71 -7.66
CA GLY A 368 23.46 -0.39 -8.24
C GLY A 368 22.70 0.00 -9.50
N ASP A 369 22.11 -1.00 -10.12
CA ASP A 369 21.13 -0.79 -11.18
C ASP A 369 19.77 -0.41 -10.60
N TRP A 370 18.81 -0.15 -11.49
CA TRP A 370 17.45 0.17 -11.11
C TRP A 370 16.80 -0.91 -10.22
N TRP A 371 17.13 -2.18 -10.39
CA TRP A 371 16.57 -3.27 -9.60
C TRP A 371 17.06 -3.24 -8.15
N ILE A 372 18.33 -2.90 -7.92
CA ILE A 372 18.89 -2.74 -6.58
C ILE A 372 18.23 -1.57 -5.85
N HIS A 373 18.09 -0.40 -6.49
CA HIS A 373 17.33 0.73 -5.93
C HIS A 373 15.84 0.37 -5.72
N SER A 374 15.28 -0.35 -6.68
CA SER A 374 14.02 -1.12 -6.64
C SER A 374 13.78 -1.79 -5.29
N LEU A 375 14.65 -2.76 -5.01
CA LEU A 375 14.62 -3.60 -3.83
C LEU A 375 14.85 -2.78 -2.56
N ASP A 376 15.75 -1.81 -2.60
CA ASP A 376 16.00 -0.93 -1.45
C ASP A 376 14.70 -0.27 -1.03
N HIS A 377 14.06 0.49 -1.92
CA HIS A 377 12.80 1.15 -1.59
C HIS A 377 11.70 0.18 -1.11
N ILE A 378 11.60 -1.02 -1.69
CA ILE A 378 10.62 -2.02 -1.25
C ILE A 378 10.94 -2.49 0.18
N THR A 379 12.20 -2.77 0.49
CA THR A 379 12.64 -3.24 1.81
C THR A 379 12.52 -2.18 2.91
N GLN A 380 12.55 -0.88 2.58
CA GLN A 380 12.25 0.17 3.55
C GLN A 380 10.75 0.46 3.70
N LEU A 381 9.97 0.31 2.64
CA LEU A 381 8.55 0.69 2.64
C LEU A 381 7.64 -0.33 3.35
N TRP A 382 7.97 -1.62 3.31
CA TRP A 382 7.02 -2.67 3.69
C TRP A 382 6.67 -2.69 5.19
N ILE A 383 7.63 -2.49 6.11
CA ILE A 383 7.36 -2.53 7.55
C ILE A 383 6.51 -1.34 7.98
N PRO A 384 6.87 -0.09 7.62
CA PRO A 384 6.06 1.07 7.99
C PRO A 384 4.65 1.00 7.41
N SER A 385 4.52 0.61 6.13
CA SER A 385 3.20 0.44 5.50
C SER A 385 2.39 -0.68 6.15
N LEU A 386 3.01 -1.80 6.52
CA LEU A 386 2.33 -2.89 7.20
C LEU A 386 1.84 -2.47 8.59
N ALA A 387 2.67 -1.77 9.38
CA ALA A 387 2.30 -1.27 10.70
C ALA A 387 1.04 -0.39 10.65
N MET A 388 0.94 0.47 9.64
CA MET A 388 -0.25 1.28 9.39
C MET A 388 -1.42 0.44 8.88
N ALA A 389 -1.16 -0.50 7.97
CA ALA A 389 -2.20 -1.33 7.37
C ALA A 389 -2.90 -2.23 8.39
N LEU A 390 -2.23 -2.72 9.43
CA LEU A 390 -2.83 -3.67 10.40
C LEU A 390 -4.14 -3.15 11.03
N MET A 391 -4.18 -1.88 11.43
CA MET A 391 -5.38 -1.27 12.02
C MET A 391 -6.50 -1.10 10.99
N SER A 392 -6.14 -0.70 9.76
CA SER A 392 -7.10 -0.53 8.66
C SER A 392 -7.62 -1.87 8.14
N ILE A 393 -6.79 -2.91 8.03
CA ILE A 393 -7.21 -4.29 7.72
C ILE A 393 -8.29 -4.75 8.69
N ALA A 394 -8.07 -4.57 10.00
CA ALA A 394 -9.04 -4.92 11.02
C ALA A 394 -10.38 -4.17 10.82
N THR A 395 -10.30 -2.87 10.55
CA THR A 395 -11.44 -2.00 10.26
C THR A 395 -12.22 -2.49 9.03
N TYR A 396 -11.57 -2.63 7.87
CA TYR A 396 -12.22 -3.10 6.65
C TYR A 396 -12.81 -4.51 6.81
N THR A 397 -12.11 -5.41 7.51
CA THR A 397 -12.62 -6.76 7.75
C THR A 397 -13.93 -6.73 8.54
N ARG A 398 -13.97 -5.95 9.63
CA ARG A 398 -15.15 -5.80 10.50
C ARG A 398 -16.34 -5.21 9.73
N TYR A 399 -16.14 -4.10 9.03
CA TYR A 399 -17.20 -3.43 8.28
C TYR A 399 -17.69 -4.25 7.09
N THR A 400 -16.77 -4.87 6.34
CA THR A 400 -17.12 -5.75 5.21
C THR A 400 -17.93 -6.94 5.69
N ARG A 401 -17.53 -7.57 6.79
CA ARG A 401 -18.27 -8.70 7.37
C ARG A 401 -19.68 -8.27 7.79
N ALA A 402 -19.80 -7.16 8.51
CA ALA A 402 -21.11 -6.65 8.95
C ALA A 402 -22.03 -6.35 7.76
N SER A 403 -21.53 -5.64 6.74
CA SER A 403 -22.30 -5.29 5.56
C SER A 403 -22.71 -6.54 4.74
N MET A 404 -21.81 -7.52 4.58
CA MET A 404 -22.13 -8.79 3.92
C MET A 404 -23.22 -9.57 4.66
N LEU A 405 -23.18 -9.61 5.99
CA LEU A 405 -24.21 -10.29 6.79
C LEU A 405 -25.58 -9.59 6.72
N GLU A 406 -25.59 -8.26 6.65
CA GLU A 406 -26.81 -7.48 6.46
C GLU A 406 -27.39 -7.69 5.06
N VAL A 407 -26.56 -7.55 4.02
CA VAL A 407 -26.97 -7.74 2.63
C VAL A 407 -27.48 -9.16 2.38
N ASN A 408 -26.84 -10.18 2.96
CA ASN A 408 -27.28 -11.57 2.82
C ASN A 408 -28.68 -11.86 3.38
N LYS A 409 -29.22 -10.98 4.24
CA LYS A 409 -30.58 -11.09 4.81
C LYS A 409 -31.65 -10.38 3.96
N GLN A 410 -31.26 -9.63 2.94
CA GLN A 410 -32.18 -8.87 2.09
C GLN A 410 -33.04 -9.78 1.20
N ASP A 411 -34.26 -9.35 0.90
CA ASP A 411 -35.24 -10.18 0.16
C ASP A 411 -34.79 -10.49 -1.26
N TYR A 412 -34.11 -9.56 -1.95
CA TYR A 412 -33.59 -9.83 -3.30
C TYR A 412 -32.53 -10.95 -3.33
N ILE A 413 -31.77 -11.15 -2.24
CA ILE A 413 -30.83 -12.27 -2.11
C ILE A 413 -31.61 -13.58 -1.93
N ARG A 414 -32.66 -13.58 -1.11
CA ARG A 414 -33.55 -14.73 -0.94
C ARG A 414 -34.22 -15.12 -2.26
N THR A 415 -34.70 -14.13 -3.03
CA THR A 415 -35.26 -14.36 -4.36
C THR A 415 -34.22 -14.93 -5.33
N ALA A 416 -32.98 -14.44 -5.32
CA ALA A 416 -31.91 -14.98 -6.16
C ALA A 416 -31.62 -16.46 -5.83
N ARG A 417 -31.55 -16.81 -4.54
CA ARG A 417 -31.41 -18.21 -4.10
C ARG A 417 -32.61 -19.06 -4.49
N ALA A 418 -33.83 -18.55 -4.33
CA ALA A 418 -35.07 -19.24 -4.73
C ALA A 418 -35.14 -19.50 -6.24
N LYS A 419 -34.53 -18.64 -7.06
CA LYS A 419 -34.37 -18.84 -8.51
C LYS A 419 -33.30 -19.87 -8.89
N GLY A 420 -32.64 -20.50 -7.92
CA GLY A 420 -31.61 -21.52 -8.15
C GLY A 420 -30.26 -20.96 -8.61
N VAL A 421 -29.99 -19.66 -8.39
CA VAL A 421 -28.69 -19.06 -8.71
C VAL A 421 -27.61 -19.67 -7.81
N GLU A 422 -26.47 -20.06 -8.40
CA GLU A 422 -25.33 -20.62 -7.66
C GLU A 422 -24.88 -19.66 -6.53
N GLU A 423 -24.62 -20.20 -5.33
CA GLU A 423 -24.26 -19.40 -4.15
C GLU A 423 -23.04 -18.50 -4.40
N ARG A 424 -22.06 -18.95 -5.20
CA ARG A 424 -20.91 -18.13 -5.60
C ARG A 424 -21.33 -16.88 -6.37
N THR A 425 -22.33 -17.01 -7.26
CA THR A 425 -22.88 -15.88 -8.03
C THR A 425 -23.72 -14.99 -7.12
N VAL A 426 -24.52 -15.56 -6.23
CA VAL A 426 -25.28 -14.79 -5.21
C VAL A 426 -24.32 -13.94 -4.38
N VAL A 427 -23.25 -14.52 -3.87
CA VAL A 427 -22.26 -13.83 -3.03
C VAL A 427 -21.47 -12.78 -3.83
N LEU A 428 -20.80 -13.15 -4.92
CA LEU A 428 -19.87 -12.25 -5.61
C LEU A 428 -20.58 -11.17 -6.44
N LYS A 429 -21.72 -11.51 -7.07
CA LYS A 429 -22.41 -10.59 -8.00
C LYS A 429 -23.52 -9.80 -7.31
N HIS A 430 -24.27 -10.43 -6.41
CA HIS A 430 -25.42 -9.80 -5.79
C HIS A 430 -25.11 -9.24 -4.40
N ALA A 431 -24.45 -9.99 -3.51
CA ALA A 431 -24.18 -9.52 -2.16
C ALA A 431 -23.01 -8.54 -2.10
N PHE A 432 -21.84 -8.96 -2.60
CA PHE A 432 -20.59 -8.20 -2.49
C PHE A 432 -20.67 -6.82 -3.14
N ARG A 433 -21.22 -6.72 -4.36
CA ARG A 433 -21.35 -5.44 -5.06
C ARG A 433 -22.19 -4.43 -4.26
N ASN A 434 -23.23 -4.89 -3.58
CA ASN A 434 -24.09 -4.03 -2.76
C ASN A 434 -23.47 -3.75 -1.39
N SER A 435 -22.66 -4.66 -0.84
CA SER A 435 -21.94 -4.43 0.43
C SER A 435 -20.79 -3.42 0.29
N LEU A 436 -20.33 -3.11 -0.93
CA LEU A 436 -19.30 -2.09 -1.17
C LEU A 436 -19.82 -0.65 -0.98
N ILE A 437 -21.13 -0.43 -0.99
CA ILE A 437 -21.72 0.91 -0.94
C ILE A 437 -21.30 1.66 0.35
N PRO A 438 -21.43 1.08 1.56
CA PRO A 438 -20.96 1.74 2.79
C PRO A 438 -19.43 1.78 2.91
N LEU A 439 -18.73 0.82 2.29
CA LEU A 439 -17.27 0.71 2.35
C LEU A 439 -16.59 1.85 1.60
N ALA A 440 -17.16 2.35 0.50
CA ALA A 440 -16.62 3.48 -0.25
C ALA A 440 -16.41 4.72 0.64
N THR A 441 -17.38 5.02 1.52
CA THR A 441 -17.28 6.16 2.45
C THR A 441 -16.23 5.94 3.52
N ILE A 442 -16.09 4.70 4.02
CA ILE A 442 -15.11 4.34 5.04
C ILE A 442 -13.68 4.52 4.51
N VAL A 443 -13.44 4.19 3.23
CA VAL A 443 -12.11 4.35 2.61
C VAL A 443 -11.61 5.80 2.69
N ALA A 444 -12.47 6.79 2.45
CA ALA A 444 -12.06 8.19 2.52
C ALA A 444 -11.67 8.63 3.95
N PHE A 445 -12.47 8.22 4.94
CA PHE A 445 -12.22 8.53 6.34
C PHE A 445 -10.95 7.83 6.85
N ASP A 446 -10.76 6.57 6.51
CA ASP A 446 -9.59 5.79 6.85
C ASP A 446 -8.33 6.39 6.20
N PHE A 447 -8.39 6.78 4.93
CA PHE A 447 -7.28 7.46 4.25
C PHE A 447 -6.84 8.74 4.98
N ALA A 448 -7.78 9.61 5.33
CA ALA A 448 -7.48 10.83 6.10
C ALA A 448 -6.88 10.51 7.49
N SER A 449 -7.41 9.47 8.15
CA SER A 449 -6.90 9.00 9.45
C SER A 449 -5.47 8.45 9.33
N LEU A 450 -5.15 7.75 8.24
CA LEU A 450 -3.83 7.20 7.97
C LEU A 450 -2.80 8.30 7.72
N ILE A 451 -3.16 9.45 7.12
CA ILE A 451 -2.23 10.59 7.01
C ILE A 451 -1.86 11.08 8.41
N GLY A 452 -2.83 11.25 9.31
CA GLY A 452 -2.54 11.62 10.71
C GLY A 452 -1.66 10.59 11.43
N GLY A 453 -1.96 9.31 11.25
CA GLY A 453 -1.16 8.21 11.82
C GLY A 453 0.25 8.09 11.23
N SER A 454 0.44 8.48 9.97
CA SER A 454 1.72 8.41 9.26
C SER A 454 2.79 9.25 9.94
N ILE A 455 2.43 10.41 10.48
CA ILE A 455 3.34 11.35 11.16
C ILE A 455 4.13 10.65 12.26
N ILE A 456 3.46 9.81 13.06
CA ILE A 456 4.10 9.09 14.17
C ILE A 456 4.96 7.94 13.64
N VAL A 457 4.47 7.20 12.64
CA VAL A 457 5.20 6.08 12.05
C VAL A 457 6.47 6.55 11.35
N GLU A 458 6.40 7.63 10.57
CA GLU A 458 7.54 8.30 9.94
C GLU A 458 8.61 8.67 10.96
N ARG A 459 8.19 9.20 12.13
CA ARG A 459 9.11 9.52 13.22
C ARG A 459 9.79 8.27 13.81
N VAL A 460 9.04 7.18 14.00
CA VAL A 460 9.59 5.90 14.50
C VAL A 460 10.67 5.36 13.56
N PHE A 461 10.49 5.52 12.24
CA PHE A 461 11.45 5.09 11.22
C PHE A 461 12.40 6.20 10.76
N GLY A 462 12.37 7.39 11.36
CA GLY A 462 13.23 8.52 11.02
C GLY A 462 13.20 8.90 9.53
N TRP A 463 12.00 9.00 8.95
CA TRP A 463 11.80 9.44 7.57
C TRP A 463 11.72 10.96 7.48
N ASN A 464 12.41 11.54 6.49
CA ASN A 464 12.31 12.95 6.14
C ASN A 464 11.02 13.18 5.33
N ALA A 465 9.88 13.13 6.02
CA ALA A 465 8.54 13.18 5.46
C ALA A 465 7.70 14.28 6.13
N MET A 466 6.40 14.37 5.80
CA MET A 466 5.56 15.47 6.28
C MET A 466 5.47 15.53 7.80
N GLY A 467 5.53 14.39 8.49
CA GLY A 467 5.52 14.36 9.94
C GLY A 467 6.73 15.02 10.59
N GLN A 468 7.92 14.78 10.05
CA GLN A 468 9.15 15.43 10.54
C GLN A 468 9.09 16.94 10.30
N MET A 469 8.67 17.35 9.10
CA MET A 469 8.50 18.76 8.73
C MET A 469 7.51 19.49 9.65
N LEU A 470 6.37 18.85 9.95
CA LEU A 470 5.37 19.37 10.88
C LEU A 470 5.93 19.52 12.30
N ILE A 471 6.59 18.49 12.82
CA ILE A 471 7.12 18.48 14.19
C ILE A 471 8.23 19.53 14.35
N THR A 472 9.18 19.56 13.42
CA THR A 472 10.28 20.54 13.45
C THR A 472 9.76 21.96 13.30
N GLY A 473 8.78 22.19 12.42
CA GLY A 473 8.13 23.50 12.29
C GLY A 473 7.43 23.94 13.58
N ILE A 474 6.71 23.04 14.26
CA ILE A 474 6.09 23.34 15.56
C ILE A 474 7.14 23.65 16.62
N GLN A 475 8.22 22.86 16.69
CA GLN A 475 9.27 23.04 17.69
C GLN A 475 10.04 24.36 17.52
N ASN A 476 10.25 24.80 16.28
CA ASN A 476 10.97 26.03 15.96
C ASN A 476 10.04 27.25 15.83
N ALA A 477 8.74 27.10 16.13
CA ALA A 477 7.74 28.15 15.92
C ALA A 477 7.72 28.72 14.48
N ASP A 478 7.96 27.85 13.48
CA ASP A 478 8.02 28.19 12.06
C ASP A 478 6.65 27.94 11.39
N PRO A 479 5.85 28.98 11.09
CA PRO A 479 4.51 28.78 10.57
C PRO A 479 4.51 28.22 9.14
N ALA A 480 5.46 28.63 8.29
CA ALA A 480 5.47 28.28 6.87
C ALA A 480 5.47 26.75 6.61
N PRO A 481 6.40 25.94 7.16
CA PRO A 481 6.41 24.50 6.95
C PRO A 481 5.21 23.79 7.58
N VAL A 482 4.73 24.24 8.74
CA VAL A 482 3.55 23.66 9.40
C VAL A 482 2.31 23.86 8.54
N MET A 483 2.13 25.07 8.03
CA MET A 483 0.98 25.45 7.25
C MET A 483 0.98 24.78 5.87
N ALA A 484 2.15 24.58 5.26
CA ALA A 484 2.29 23.76 4.06
C ALA A 484 1.79 22.32 4.28
N VAL A 485 2.17 21.69 5.39
CA VAL A 485 1.67 20.33 5.74
C VAL A 485 0.16 20.33 5.98
N VAL A 486 -0.39 21.33 6.67
CA VAL A 486 -1.84 21.45 6.93
C VAL A 486 -2.63 21.61 5.62
N VAL A 487 -2.21 22.52 4.74
CA VAL A 487 -2.84 22.76 3.43
C VAL A 487 -2.75 21.51 2.57
N PHE A 488 -1.58 20.90 2.46
CA PHE A 488 -1.37 19.72 1.64
C PHE A 488 -2.22 18.53 2.15
N THR A 489 -2.20 18.26 3.46
CA THR A 489 -3.00 17.19 4.08
C THR A 489 -4.49 17.41 3.89
N GLY A 490 -4.96 18.65 4.05
CA GLY A 490 -6.35 19.02 3.83
C GLY A 490 -6.76 18.86 2.37
N PHE A 491 -5.95 19.34 1.43
CA PHE A 491 -6.18 19.20 0.00
C PHE A 491 -6.25 17.73 -0.42
N ILE A 492 -5.29 16.91 -0.01
CA ILE A 492 -5.28 15.48 -0.29
C ILE A 492 -6.50 14.78 0.35
N SER A 493 -6.88 15.15 1.57
CA SER A 493 -8.08 14.60 2.22
C SER A 493 -9.35 14.95 1.45
N VAL A 494 -9.47 16.15 0.89
CA VAL A 494 -10.57 16.56 0.01
C VAL A 494 -10.59 15.72 -1.25
N LEU A 495 -9.43 15.56 -1.90
CA LEU A 495 -9.28 14.82 -3.13
C LEU A 495 -9.72 13.35 -2.96
N PHE A 496 -9.32 12.70 -1.87
CA PHE A 496 -9.73 11.32 -1.56
C PHE A 496 -11.20 11.20 -1.19
N ASN A 497 -11.77 12.17 -0.47
CA ASN A 497 -13.21 12.23 -0.24
C ASN A 497 -13.99 12.37 -1.55
N PHE A 498 -13.51 13.20 -2.47
CA PHE A 498 -14.12 13.34 -3.79
C PHE A 498 -14.07 12.03 -4.59
N PHE A 499 -12.93 11.32 -4.58
CA PHE A 499 -12.84 10.00 -5.21
C PHE A 499 -13.81 8.99 -4.61
N ALA A 500 -14.00 8.98 -3.29
CA ALA A 500 -14.97 8.11 -2.64
C ALA A 500 -16.42 8.43 -3.06
N ASP A 501 -16.77 9.71 -3.19
CA ASP A 501 -18.09 10.11 -3.68
C ASP A 501 -18.33 9.68 -5.13
N LEU A 502 -17.28 9.74 -5.97
CA LEU A 502 -17.33 9.25 -7.34
C LEU A 502 -17.54 7.72 -7.36
N ILE A 503 -16.81 6.98 -6.53
CA ILE A 503 -16.97 5.53 -6.38
C ILE A 503 -18.38 5.19 -5.91
N TYR A 504 -18.91 5.92 -4.93
CA TYR A 504 -20.28 5.78 -4.44
C TYR A 504 -21.32 5.97 -5.56
N GLY A 505 -21.15 7.02 -6.38
CA GLY A 505 -22.00 7.28 -7.57
C GLY A 505 -21.87 6.26 -8.71
N VAL A 506 -20.80 5.45 -8.73
CA VAL A 506 -20.63 4.33 -9.66
C VAL A 506 -21.20 3.03 -9.10
N LEU A 507 -21.08 2.82 -7.79
CA LEU A 507 -21.57 1.62 -7.09
C LEU A 507 -23.09 1.61 -6.95
N ASP A 508 -23.72 2.75 -6.65
CA ASP A 508 -25.16 2.88 -6.56
C ASP A 508 -25.74 3.75 -7.71
N PRO A 509 -26.33 3.12 -8.75
CA PRO A 509 -26.91 3.86 -9.87
C PRO A 509 -28.21 4.60 -9.51
N ARG A 510 -28.84 4.35 -8.35
CA ARG A 510 -30.10 5.00 -7.95
C ARG A 510 -29.90 6.49 -7.69
N ILE A 511 -28.71 6.87 -7.23
CA ILE A 511 -28.33 8.24 -6.93
C ILE A 511 -28.13 9.10 -8.20
N ARG A 512 -28.11 8.48 -9.40
CA ARG A 512 -28.00 9.21 -10.68
C ARG A 512 -29.36 9.75 -11.18
N VAL A 513 -30.47 9.29 -10.60
CA VAL A 513 -31.84 9.58 -11.06
C VAL A 513 -32.52 10.70 -10.25
N SER A 514 -31.87 11.20 -9.19
CA SER A 514 -32.25 12.40 -8.43
C SER A 514 -31.22 13.50 -8.60
#